data_AF-A0A1Z2TPI7-F1
#
_entry.id   AF-A0A1Z2TPI7-F1
#
_cell.length_a   1.000
_cell.length_b   1.000
_cell.length_c   1.000
_cell.angle_alpha   90.00
_cell.angle_beta   90.00
_cell.angle_gamma   90.00
#
_symmetry.space_group_name_H-M   'P 1'
#
loop_
_entity.id
_entity.type
_entity.pdbx_description
1 polymer ?
#
loop_
_entity_poly.entity_id
_entity_poly.type
_entity_poly.pdbx_seq_one_letter_code
_entity_poly.pdbx_strand_id
1 'polypeptide(L)'
;MRRSNKKRLIPLALALVLALVGAALAVPVITVNIQQIGAGSNPVLSPVDVANISWTLASNPDYVSGAVIVFDQTIPAGSQVYLKIYNSTGSIIALGVNATTTSTNTVTISFTSAVDITKMETAAVVVKGPSP
;
A
#
# COMPACT_ATOMS: atom_id res chain seq x y z
N MET A 1 -17.68 68.73 -33.50
CA MET A 1 -17.27 67.42 -34.07
C MET A 1 -17.28 66.35 -32.97
N ARG A 2 -18.29 65.49 -32.93
CA ARG A 2 -18.40 64.40 -31.93
C ARG A 2 -17.76 63.14 -32.53
N ARG A 3 -16.46 62.92 -32.28
CA ARG A 3 -15.71 61.78 -32.86
C ARG A 3 -16.24 60.45 -32.31
N SER A 4 -16.56 59.53 -33.21
CA SER A 4 -17.13 58.22 -32.92
C SER A 4 -16.09 57.29 -32.24
N ASN A 5 -16.12 57.20 -30.90
CA ASN A 5 -15.25 56.30 -30.13
C ASN A 5 -15.57 54.80 -30.32
N LYS A 6 -16.67 54.44 -30.99
CA LYS A 6 -17.10 53.05 -31.22
C LYS A 6 -16.10 52.21 -32.04
N LYS A 7 -15.28 52.83 -32.91
CA LYS A 7 -14.32 52.11 -33.76
C LYS A 7 -13.04 51.66 -33.03
N ARG A 8 -12.79 52.15 -31.80
CA ARG A 8 -11.60 51.80 -31.00
C ARG A 8 -11.83 50.66 -30.00
N LEU A 9 -13.08 50.25 -29.79
CA LEU A 9 -13.44 49.18 -28.86
C LEU A 9 -13.20 47.78 -29.44
N ILE A 10 -13.29 47.64 -30.78
CA ILE A 10 -13.11 46.36 -31.48
C ILE A 10 -11.70 45.77 -31.25
N PRO A 11 -10.59 46.49 -31.46
CA PRO A 11 -9.26 45.93 -31.23
C PRO A 11 -8.99 45.62 -29.75
N LEU A 12 -9.58 46.39 -28.83
CA LEU A 12 -9.41 46.18 -27.38
C LEU A 12 -10.14 44.92 -26.90
N ALA A 13 -11.37 44.70 -27.36
CA ALA A 13 -12.12 43.48 -27.05
C ALA A 13 -11.43 42.25 -27.64
N LEU A 14 -10.86 42.36 -28.84
CA LEU A 14 -10.11 41.26 -29.47
C LEU A 14 -8.83 40.93 -28.67
N ALA A 15 -8.08 41.94 -28.22
CA ALA A 15 -6.90 41.75 -27.39
C ALA A 15 -7.24 41.11 -26.03
N LEU A 16 -8.38 41.49 -25.43
CA LEU A 16 -8.85 40.90 -24.18
C LEU A 16 -9.21 39.42 -24.35
N VAL A 17 -9.92 39.08 -25.43
CA VAL A 17 -10.26 37.68 -25.75
C VAL A 17 -9.00 36.87 -26.01
N LEU A 18 -8.04 37.40 -26.77
CA LEU A 18 -6.74 36.73 -26.99
C LEU A 18 -5.98 36.50 -25.68
N ALA A 19 -5.98 37.48 -24.78
CA ALA A 19 -5.32 37.37 -23.48
C ALA A 19 -5.98 36.33 -22.57
N LEU A 20 -7.31 36.24 -22.56
CA LEU A 20 -8.05 35.24 -21.77
C LEU A 20 -7.85 33.82 -22.32
N VAL A 21 -7.79 33.65 -23.65
CA VAL A 21 -7.50 32.35 -24.28
C VAL A 21 -6.05 31.92 -24.02
N GLY A 22 -5.11 32.86 -24.05
CA GLY A 22 -3.70 32.59 -23.70
C GLY A 22 -3.52 32.23 -22.22
N ALA A 23 -4.25 32.88 -21.31
CA ALA A 23 -4.20 32.57 -19.88
C ALA A 23 -4.80 31.19 -19.56
N ALA A 24 -5.82 30.74 -20.29
CA ALA A 24 -6.42 29.42 -20.11
C ALA A 24 -5.52 28.27 -20.60
N LEU A 25 -4.68 28.50 -21.61
CA LEU A 25 -3.72 27.53 -22.14
C LEU A 25 -2.46 27.39 -21.27
N ALA A 26 -2.20 28.36 -20.39
CA ALA A 26 -1.03 28.37 -19.52
C ALA A 26 -1.25 27.66 -18.18
N VAL A 27 -2.40 27.00 -17.98
CA VAL A 27 -2.62 26.17 -16.80
C VAL A 27 -1.66 24.98 -16.87
N PRO A 28 -0.70 24.84 -15.95
CA PRO A 28 0.21 23.71 -15.93
C PRO A 28 -0.61 22.44 -15.74
N VAL A 29 -0.57 21.54 -16.72
CA VAL A 29 -1.08 20.18 -16.54
C VAL A 29 -0.10 19.47 -15.61
N ILE A 30 -0.42 19.47 -14.31
CA ILE A 30 0.35 18.72 -13.31
C ILE A 30 -0.07 17.26 -13.43
N THR A 31 0.61 16.52 -14.29
CA THR A 31 0.46 15.05 -14.36
C THR A 31 1.18 14.45 -13.15
N VAL A 32 0.43 14.26 -12.06
CA VAL A 32 0.94 13.53 -10.89
C VAL A 32 0.94 12.05 -11.24
N ASN A 33 2.06 11.53 -11.73
CA ASN A 33 2.23 10.08 -11.85
C ASN A 33 2.32 9.50 -10.44
N ILE A 34 1.24 8.85 -10.00
CA ILE A 34 1.25 8.04 -8.78
C ILE A 34 2.19 6.85 -9.07
N GLN A 35 3.44 6.96 -8.63
CA GLN A 35 4.41 5.86 -8.77
C GLN A 35 3.98 4.69 -7.88
N GLN A 36 3.90 3.51 -8.48
CA GLN A 36 3.75 2.26 -7.73
C GLN A 36 4.98 2.07 -6.83
N ILE A 37 4.79 1.48 -5.65
CA ILE A 37 5.89 1.15 -4.75
C ILE A 37 6.82 0.17 -5.48
N GLY A 38 8.06 0.60 -5.73
CA GLY A 38 9.04 -0.17 -6.50
C GLY A 38 9.16 0.21 -7.98
N ALA A 39 8.50 1.26 -8.48
CA ALA A 39 8.73 1.74 -9.84
C ALA A 39 10.22 2.12 -10.05
N GLY A 40 10.95 1.31 -10.81
CA GLY A 40 12.41 1.44 -11.04
C GLY A 40 13.29 0.39 -10.37
N SER A 41 12.70 -0.53 -9.58
CA SER A 41 13.34 -1.72 -8.98
C SER A 41 12.38 -2.92 -9.09
N ASN A 42 12.82 -4.13 -8.74
CA ASN A 42 11.96 -5.33 -8.77
C ASN A 42 10.68 -5.09 -7.93
N PRO A 43 9.49 -5.00 -8.54
CA PRO A 43 8.25 -4.70 -7.82
C PRO A 43 7.97 -5.81 -6.80
N VAL A 44 7.65 -5.44 -5.57
CA VAL A 44 7.23 -6.39 -4.53
C VAL A 44 5.73 -6.61 -4.68
N LEU A 45 5.35 -7.58 -5.52
CA LEU A 45 3.97 -7.98 -5.71
C LEU A 45 3.53 -8.93 -4.60
N SER A 46 2.38 -8.64 -3.98
CA SER A 46 1.67 -9.62 -3.16
C SER A 46 0.92 -10.58 -4.09
N PRO A 47 1.12 -11.90 -4.00
CA PRO A 47 0.38 -12.88 -4.80
C PRO A 47 -1.04 -13.14 -4.30
N VAL A 48 -1.45 -12.52 -3.20
CA VAL A 48 -2.71 -12.76 -2.47
C VAL A 48 -3.31 -11.45 -1.98
N ASP A 49 -4.64 -11.42 -1.86
CA ASP A 49 -5.39 -10.22 -1.45
C ASP A 49 -5.96 -10.36 -0.04
N VAL A 50 -6.31 -11.58 0.39
CA VAL A 50 -6.99 -11.85 1.66
C VAL A 50 -6.32 -12.99 2.42
N ALA A 51 -6.21 -12.85 3.74
CA ALA A 51 -5.70 -13.88 4.63
C ALA A 51 -6.51 -13.98 5.92
N ASN A 52 -6.77 -15.20 6.36
CA ASN A 52 -7.34 -15.52 7.67
C ASN A 52 -6.24 -16.01 8.61
N ILE A 53 -6.24 -15.53 9.86
CA ILE A 53 -5.25 -15.90 10.88
C ILE A 53 -5.95 -16.70 11.98
N SER A 54 -5.46 -17.90 12.24
CA SER A 54 -5.83 -18.71 13.40
C SER A 54 -4.65 -18.76 14.36
N TRP A 55 -4.84 -18.32 15.61
CA TRP A 55 -3.77 -18.24 16.59
C TRP A 55 -3.48 -19.58 17.25
N THR A 56 -2.20 -19.92 17.38
CA THR A 56 -1.74 -21.08 18.16
C THR A 56 -1.36 -20.59 19.55
N LEU A 57 -2.08 -21.06 20.57
CA LEU A 57 -1.80 -20.73 21.97
C LEU A 57 -0.55 -21.50 22.47
N ALA A 58 0.13 -20.94 23.46
CA ALA A 58 1.18 -21.65 24.19
C ALA A 58 0.58 -22.59 25.24
N SER A 59 1.43 -23.30 25.99
CA SER A 59 0.97 -24.15 27.11
C SER A 59 0.19 -23.34 28.16
N ASN A 60 0.54 -22.07 28.36
CA ASN A 60 -0.32 -21.10 29.04
C ASN A 60 -1.20 -20.40 27.99
N PRO A 61 -2.53 -20.50 28.08
CA PRO A 61 -3.46 -19.92 27.09
C PRO A 61 -3.48 -18.39 27.05
N ASP A 62 -2.92 -17.70 28.06
CA ASP A 62 -2.76 -16.24 28.04
C ASP A 62 -1.70 -15.77 27.03
N TYR A 63 -0.93 -16.71 26.46
CA TYR A 63 0.15 -16.44 25.52
C TYR A 63 -0.08 -17.12 24.17
N VAL A 64 0.28 -16.43 23.10
CA VAL A 64 0.27 -16.92 21.72
C VAL A 64 1.68 -17.35 21.33
N SER A 65 1.83 -18.59 20.85
CA SER A 65 3.11 -19.17 20.41
C SER A 65 3.33 -19.08 18.90
N GLY A 66 2.27 -18.86 18.13
CA GLY A 66 2.33 -18.77 16.67
C GLY A 66 0.97 -18.57 16.03
N ALA A 67 0.89 -18.81 14.73
CA ALA A 67 -0.37 -18.77 13.98
C ALA A 67 -0.33 -19.68 12.74
N VAL A 68 -1.52 -20.10 12.31
CA VAL A 68 -1.79 -20.68 11.00
C VAL A 68 -2.48 -19.62 10.16
N ILE A 69 -1.91 -19.29 9.01
CA ILE A 69 -2.41 -18.31 8.06
C ILE A 69 -2.94 -19.05 6.84
N VAL A 70 -4.20 -18.77 6.47
CA VAL A 70 -4.85 -19.34 5.29
C VAL A 70 -5.16 -18.20 4.33
N PHE A 71 -4.61 -18.28 3.12
CA PHE A 71 -4.81 -17.31 2.06
C PHE A 71 -5.99 -17.71 1.17
N ASP A 72 -6.59 -16.71 0.52
CA ASP A 72 -7.64 -16.88 -0.47
C ASP A 72 -7.14 -17.56 -1.76
N GLN A 73 -5.88 -17.35 -2.10
CA GLN A 73 -5.22 -17.90 -3.28
C GLN A 73 -3.94 -18.65 -2.92
N THR A 74 -3.51 -19.53 -3.81
CA THR A 74 -2.24 -20.24 -3.67
C THR A 74 -1.08 -19.28 -3.85
N ILE A 75 -0.24 -19.15 -2.83
CA ILE A 75 1.03 -18.43 -2.93
C ILE A 75 2.05 -19.27 -3.72
N PRO A 76 2.74 -18.70 -4.71
CA PRO A 76 3.72 -19.43 -5.52
C PRO A 76 4.91 -19.87 -4.67
N ALA A 77 5.54 -20.97 -5.10
CA ALA A 77 6.75 -21.47 -4.45
C ALA A 77 7.87 -20.43 -4.48
N GLY A 78 8.66 -20.36 -3.41
CA GLY A 78 9.73 -19.36 -3.26
C GLY A 78 9.26 -18.02 -2.67
N SER A 79 7.96 -17.88 -2.36
CA SER A 79 7.45 -16.73 -1.60
C SER A 79 7.93 -16.78 -0.13
N GLN A 80 7.94 -15.62 0.52
CA GLN A 80 8.21 -15.47 1.95
C GLN A 80 7.01 -14.84 2.64
N VAL A 81 6.61 -15.37 3.79
CA VAL A 81 5.48 -14.85 4.57
C VAL A 81 5.99 -14.36 5.92
N TYR A 82 5.64 -13.12 6.26
CA TYR A 82 5.96 -12.49 7.52
C TYR A 82 4.67 -12.23 8.30
N LEU A 83 4.66 -12.59 9.58
CA LEU A 83 3.62 -12.20 10.52
C LEU A 83 4.23 -11.27 11.57
N LYS A 84 3.68 -10.07 11.66
CA LYS A 84 4.10 -9.04 12.61
C LYS A 84 2.97 -8.76 13.58
N ILE A 85 3.27 -8.77 14.87
CA ILE A 85 2.33 -8.36 15.92
C ILE A 85 2.80 -7.03 16.47
N TYR A 86 1.87 -6.09 16.61
CA TYR A 86 2.06 -4.76 17.14
C TYR A 86 1.28 -4.58 18.43
N ASN A 87 1.85 -3.80 19.35
CA ASN A 87 1.15 -3.31 20.53
C ASN A 87 0.37 -2.02 20.23
N SER A 88 -0.31 -1.49 21.25
CA SER A 88 -1.08 -0.25 21.18
C SER A 88 -0.26 1.00 20.84
N THR A 89 1.06 0.96 21.02
CA THR A 89 1.98 2.05 20.62
C THR A 89 2.50 1.90 19.19
N GLY A 90 2.03 0.90 18.43
CA GLY A 90 2.49 0.61 17.08
C GLY A 90 3.90 0.01 17.01
N SER A 91 4.44 -0.49 18.13
CA SER A 91 5.74 -1.17 18.18
C SER A 91 5.58 -2.66 17.93
N ILE A 92 6.49 -3.25 17.15
CA ILE A 92 6.50 -4.70 16.90
C ILE A 92 6.90 -5.42 18.19
N ILE A 93 6.03 -6.29 18.67
CA ILE A 93 6.26 -7.14 19.85
C ILE A 93 6.57 -8.59 19.47
N ALA A 94 6.25 -9.00 18.25
CA ALA A 94 6.70 -10.28 17.70
C ALA A 94 6.78 -10.25 16.17
N LEU A 95 7.72 -11.04 15.66
CA LEU A 95 7.93 -11.30 14.25
C LEU A 95 8.09 -12.81 14.08
N GLY A 96 7.26 -13.39 13.23
CA GLY A 96 7.43 -14.75 12.74
C GLY A 96 7.61 -14.75 11.23
N VAL A 97 8.46 -15.65 10.73
CA VAL A 97 8.82 -15.71 9.30
C VAL A 97 8.74 -17.14 8.81
N ASN A 98 8.07 -17.34 7.68
CA ASN A 98 8.21 -18.54 6.87
C ASN A 98 9.07 -18.18 5.65
N ALA A 99 10.32 -18.64 5.68
CA ALA A 99 11.38 -18.12 4.80
C ALA A 99 11.28 -18.60 3.35
N THR A 100 10.64 -19.75 3.10
CA THR A 100 10.44 -20.29 1.75
C THR A 100 9.19 -21.16 1.74
N THR A 101 8.14 -20.70 1.07
CA THR A 101 6.93 -21.50 0.93
C THR A 101 7.07 -22.46 -0.25
N THR A 102 6.58 -23.69 -0.08
CA THR A 102 6.13 -24.49 -1.23
C THR A 102 4.87 -23.85 -1.81
N SER A 103 4.47 -24.22 -3.03
CA SER A 103 3.17 -23.79 -3.56
C SER A 103 2.08 -24.25 -2.60
N THR A 104 1.44 -23.31 -1.91
CA THR A 104 0.50 -23.59 -0.81
C THR A 104 -0.49 -22.44 -0.68
N ASN A 105 -1.63 -22.68 -0.04
CA ASN A 105 -2.52 -21.62 0.44
C ASN A 105 -2.48 -21.48 1.97
N THR A 106 -1.74 -22.34 2.66
CA THR A 106 -1.70 -22.41 4.11
C THR A 106 -0.26 -22.35 4.59
N VAL A 107 0.03 -21.47 5.55
CA VAL A 107 1.35 -21.27 6.12
C VAL A 107 1.27 -21.25 7.64
N THR A 108 2.07 -22.09 8.29
CA THR A 108 2.26 -22.06 9.74
C THR A 108 3.48 -21.23 10.10
N ILE A 109 3.34 -20.35 11.08
CA ILE A 109 4.39 -19.49 11.62
C ILE A 109 4.45 -19.67 13.13
N SER A 110 5.66 -19.89 13.65
CA SER A 110 5.93 -19.91 15.09
C SER A 110 6.74 -18.69 15.48
N PHE A 111 6.49 -18.16 16.68
CA PHE A 111 7.30 -17.08 17.25
C PHE A 111 8.47 -17.66 18.05
N THR A 112 9.58 -16.94 18.06
CA THR A 112 10.75 -17.30 18.89
C THR A 112 10.44 -17.25 20.39
N SER A 113 9.50 -16.40 20.79
CA SER A 113 9.01 -16.30 22.16
C SER A 113 7.51 -16.04 22.15
N ALA A 114 6.80 -16.67 23.07
CA ALA A 114 5.36 -16.51 23.18
C ALA A 114 4.99 -15.08 23.58
N VAL A 115 3.88 -14.59 23.05
CA VAL A 115 3.42 -13.21 23.19
C VAL A 115 2.20 -13.17 24.08
N ASP A 116 2.22 -12.32 25.10
CA ASP A 116 1.06 -12.06 25.96
C ASP A 116 -0.08 -11.43 25.15
N ILE A 117 -1.25 -12.06 25.15
CA ILE A 117 -2.42 -11.64 24.36
C ILE A 117 -2.85 -10.22 24.74
N THR A 118 -2.70 -9.82 26.01
CA THR A 118 -3.10 -8.49 26.48
C THR A 118 -2.27 -7.35 25.88
N LYS A 119 -1.11 -7.68 25.29
CA LYS A 119 -0.23 -6.72 24.64
C LYS A 119 -0.45 -6.64 23.14
N MET A 120 -1.27 -7.52 22.57
CA MET A 120 -1.53 -7.59 21.14
C MET A 120 -2.65 -6.62 20.75
N GLU A 121 -2.36 -5.69 19.85
CA GLU A 121 -3.35 -4.74 19.31
C GLU A 121 -3.64 -5.03 17.84
N THR A 122 -2.59 -5.20 17.02
CA THR A 122 -2.73 -5.37 15.57
C THR A 122 -1.80 -6.47 15.08
N ALA A 123 -2.28 -7.28 14.14
CA ALA A 123 -1.48 -8.25 13.42
C ALA A 123 -1.45 -7.89 11.93
N ALA A 124 -0.26 -7.94 11.33
CA ALA A 124 -0.07 -7.70 9.90
C ALA A 124 0.62 -8.91 9.27
N VAL A 125 0.04 -9.40 8.17
CA VAL A 125 0.65 -10.42 7.32
C VAL A 125 1.23 -9.72 6.10
N VAL A 126 2.49 -10.01 5.80
CA VAL A 126 3.17 -9.52 4.60
C VAL A 126 3.62 -10.71 3.79
N VAL A 127 3.18 -10.78 2.53
CA VAL A 127 3.63 -11.81 1.59
C VAL A 127 4.54 -11.15 0.57
N LYS A 128 5.76 -11.68 0.46
CA LYS A 128 6.72 -11.31 -0.57
C LYS A 128 6.76 -12.44 -1.58
N GLY A 129 6.36 -12.17 -2.83
CA GLY A 129 6.49 -13.14 -3.92
C GLY A 129 7.93 -13.61 -4.15
N PRO A 130 8.14 -14.69 -4.93
CA PRO A 130 9.47 -15.21 -5.22
C PRO A 130 10.35 -14.13 -5.87
N SER A 131 11.63 -14.13 -5.51
CA SER A 131 12.62 -13.32 -6.21
C SER A 131 12.69 -13.78 -7.69
N PRO A 132 12.68 -12.85 -8.66
CA PRO A 132 12.88 -13.19 -10.07
C PRO A 132 14.28 -13.73 -10.35
#